data_AF-M1SCP8-F1
#
_entry.id   AF-M1SCP8-F1
#
_cell.length_a   1.000
_cell.length_b   1.000
_cell.length_c   1.000
_cell.angle_alpha   90.00
_cell.angle_beta   90.00
_cell.angle_gamma   90.00
#
_symmetry.space_group_name_H-M   'P 1'
#
loop_
_entity.id
_entity.type
_entity.pdbx_description
1 polymer ?
#
loop_
_entity_poly.entity_id
_entity_poly.type
_entity_poly.pdbx_seq_one_letter_code
_entity_poly.pdbx_strand_id
1 'polypeptide(L)'
;KATTPRNDDAEHASRPFDGSRSGFVLAEGAAMFVLEDYERALARDAHIYAEIGGYATRCNAYHMTGLKADGRELAEAIRVALDEARADPTSVDYINAHGSGTRQNDRHETAAYKRSLGEHAYRTPVSSIKSMVGHSLGAIGSVEIAASVLALEHGAIPPTANLHEPDPECDLDYVPLSARDQMTHAVLSVG
;
A
#
# COMPACT_ATOMS: atom_id res chain seq x y z
N LYS A 1 -19.86 8.93 -1.46
CA LYS A 1 -19.58 8.94 0.00
C LYS A 1 -18.33 8.09 0.20
N ALA A 2 -17.41 8.52 1.08
CA ALA A 2 -16.09 7.89 1.19
C ALA A 2 -16.07 6.71 2.18
N THR A 3 -16.89 6.78 3.23
CA THR A 3 -17.09 5.69 4.19
C THR A 3 -18.11 4.68 3.70
N THR A 4 -17.91 3.42 4.10
CA THR A 4 -18.86 2.32 3.83
C THR A 4 -20.18 2.52 4.59
N PRO A 5 -21.34 2.20 4.00
CA PRO A 5 -22.62 2.20 4.70
C PRO A 5 -22.89 0.91 5.50
N ARG A 6 -22.01 -0.10 5.40
CA ARG A 6 -22.14 -1.39 6.11
C ARG A 6 -21.85 -1.20 7.59
N ASN A 7 -22.91 -1.07 8.38
CA ASN A 7 -22.84 -0.90 9.85
C ASN A 7 -23.34 -2.14 10.60
N ASP A 8 -23.92 -3.09 9.89
CA ASP A 8 -24.49 -4.35 10.37
C ASP A 8 -23.45 -5.47 10.50
N ASP A 9 -22.33 -5.36 9.80
CA ASP A 9 -21.23 -6.33 9.78
C ASP A 9 -19.87 -5.61 9.80
N ALA A 10 -19.45 -5.18 10.99
CA ALA A 10 -18.25 -4.38 11.17
C ALA A 10 -16.96 -5.12 10.80
N GLU A 11 -16.90 -6.43 11.09
CA GLU A 11 -15.71 -7.28 10.86
C GLU A 11 -15.35 -7.36 9.38
N HIS A 12 -16.35 -7.38 8.49
CA HIS A 12 -16.14 -7.50 7.04
C HIS A 12 -16.33 -6.17 6.29
N ALA A 13 -16.57 -5.05 6.98
CA ALA A 13 -16.94 -3.80 6.33
C ALA A 13 -15.81 -3.19 5.49
N SER A 14 -14.55 -3.30 5.93
CA SER A 14 -13.39 -2.81 5.21
C SER A 14 -12.85 -3.87 4.26
N ARG A 15 -13.09 -3.70 2.96
CA ARG A 15 -12.76 -4.69 1.92
C ARG A 15 -12.10 -4.07 0.67
N PRO A 16 -10.84 -3.61 0.78
CA PRO A 16 -10.07 -3.11 -0.36
C PRO A 16 -10.06 -4.10 -1.53
N PHE A 17 -10.18 -3.59 -2.75
CA PHE A 17 -10.12 -4.35 -4.02
C PHE A 17 -11.23 -5.39 -4.25
N ASP A 18 -12.10 -5.63 -3.28
CA ASP A 18 -13.24 -6.54 -3.41
C ASP A 18 -14.35 -5.92 -4.29
N GLY A 19 -14.99 -6.73 -5.14
CA GLY A 19 -16.05 -6.34 -6.07
C GLY A 19 -17.27 -5.74 -5.36
N SER A 20 -17.47 -6.07 -4.09
CA SER A 20 -18.57 -5.59 -3.25
C SER A 20 -18.21 -4.40 -2.35
N ARG A 21 -16.98 -3.84 -2.50
CA ARG A 21 -16.52 -2.69 -1.72
C ARG A 21 -17.36 -1.44 -1.93
N SER A 22 -17.45 -0.63 -0.88
CA SER A 22 -18.36 0.53 -0.84
C SER A 22 -17.85 1.70 -0.01
N GLY A 23 -16.55 1.75 0.28
CA GLY A 23 -15.90 2.77 1.08
C GLY A 23 -15.02 2.21 2.20
N PHE A 24 -14.34 3.10 2.92
CA PHE A 24 -13.50 2.73 4.05
C PHE A 24 -14.26 2.72 5.38
N VAL A 25 -13.66 2.04 6.38
CA VAL A 25 -14.05 2.11 7.79
C VAL A 25 -13.09 3.07 8.50
N LEU A 26 -13.61 4.01 9.30
CA LEU A 26 -12.79 4.91 10.11
C LEU A 26 -12.09 4.13 11.22
N ALA A 27 -10.86 4.50 11.51
CA ALA A 27 -10.09 3.92 12.60
C ALA A 27 -9.21 4.96 13.29
N GLU A 28 -8.50 4.51 14.31
CA GLU A 28 -7.51 5.26 15.06
C GLU A 28 -6.23 4.43 15.11
N GLY A 29 -5.09 5.10 15.27
CA GLY A 29 -3.81 4.41 15.38
C GLY A 29 -2.66 5.40 15.47
N ALA A 30 -1.50 4.90 15.85
CA ALA A 30 -0.25 5.65 15.85
C ALA A 30 0.92 4.70 15.61
N ALA A 31 1.93 5.18 14.89
CA ALA A 31 3.23 4.54 14.78
C ALA A 31 4.30 5.64 14.78
N MET A 32 5.43 5.35 15.39
CA MET A 32 6.56 6.29 15.51
C MET A 32 7.83 5.58 15.07
N PHE A 33 8.68 6.32 14.38
CA PHE A 33 9.96 5.83 13.88
C PHE A 33 11.09 6.72 14.37
N VAL A 34 12.27 6.11 14.56
CA VAL A 34 13.52 6.82 14.79
C VAL A 34 14.35 6.65 13.53
N LEU A 35 14.67 7.77 12.88
CA LEU A 35 15.52 7.79 11.70
C LEU A 35 16.94 8.20 12.09
N GLU A 36 17.92 7.51 11.52
CA GLU A 36 19.33 7.76 11.72
C GLU A 36 20.07 7.62 10.38
N ASP A 37 21.23 8.26 10.28
CA ASP A 37 22.18 8.02 9.19
C ASP A 37 22.63 6.54 9.18
N TYR A 38 22.59 5.92 8.00
CA TYR A 38 22.82 4.48 7.84
C TYR A 38 24.21 4.04 8.32
N GLU A 39 25.26 4.77 7.94
CA GLU A 39 26.64 4.46 8.32
C GLU A 39 26.85 4.59 9.84
N ARG A 40 26.18 5.56 10.49
CA ARG A 40 26.22 5.68 11.96
C ARG A 40 25.50 4.54 12.66
N ALA A 41 24.32 4.17 12.17
CA ALA A 41 23.56 3.05 12.72
C ALA A 41 24.37 1.74 12.62
N LEU A 42 25.01 1.49 11.48
CA LEU A 42 25.93 0.36 11.29
C LEU A 42 27.15 0.43 12.23
N ALA A 43 27.81 1.59 12.33
CA ALA A 43 29.02 1.75 13.14
C ALA A 43 28.80 1.47 14.64
N ARG A 44 27.57 1.65 15.13
CA ARG A 44 27.18 1.34 16.51
C ARG A 44 26.44 0.01 16.67
N ASP A 45 26.39 -0.82 15.63
CA ASP A 45 25.70 -2.12 15.61
C ASP A 45 24.22 -2.02 16.01
N ALA A 46 23.53 -0.99 15.48
CA ALA A 46 22.10 -0.81 15.71
C ALA A 46 21.29 -1.89 14.97
N HIS A 47 20.17 -2.31 15.56
CA HIS A 47 19.17 -3.06 14.79
C HIS A 47 18.49 -2.13 13.80
N ILE A 48 18.73 -2.36 12.51
CA ILE A 48 18.16 -1.61 11.39
C ILE A 48 17.03 -2.45 10.81
N TYR A 49 15.81 -1.96 10.90
CA TYR A 49 14.66 -2.65 10.34
C TYR A 49 14.56 -2.51 8.81
N ALA A 50 14.87 -1.32 8.30
CA ALA A 50 14.83 -1.02 6.87
C ALA A 50 15.61 0.27 6.56
N GLU A 51 15.99 0.42 5.30
CA GLU A 51 16.48 1.67 4.72
C GLU A 51 15.35 2.35 3.93
N ILE A 52 15.23 3.69 4.04
CA ILE A 52 14.35 4.46 3.15
C ILE A 52 15.13 4.75 1.86
N GLY A 53 14.88 3.94 0.82
CA GLY A 53 15.57 4.11 -0.46
C GLY A 53 15.19 5.41 -1.20
N GLY A 54 13.93 5.83 -1.12
CA GLY A 54 13.46 7.05 -1.80
C GLY A 54 12.01 7.38 -1.44
N TYR A 55 11.58 8.60 -1.74
CA TYR A 55 10.21 9.05 -1.52
C TYR A 55 9.77 10.07 -2.56
N ALA A 56 8.47 10.13 -2.82
CA ALA A 56 7.93 11.16 -3.69
C ALA A 56 6.51 11.50 -3.32
N THR A 57 6.17 12.78 -3.50
CA THR A 57 4.80 13.28 -3.36
C THR A 57 4.38 13.96 -4.66
N ARG A 58 3.12 13.80 -5.05
CA ARG A 58 2.50 14.48 -6.20
C ARG A 58 1.12 14.99 -5.83
N CYS A 59 0.68 16.04 -6.52
CA CYS A 59 -0.68 16.56 -6.44
C CYS A 59 -1.42 16.20 -7.73
N ASN A 60 -2.62 15.61 -7.61
CA ASN A 60 -3.40 15.20 -8.77
C ASN A 60 -3.94 16.39 -9.60
N ALA A 61 -4.02 17.58 -9.00
CA ALA A 61 -4.55 18.82 -9.61
C ALA A 61 -5.85 18.64 -10.42
N TYR A 62 -6.70 17.69 -10.02
CA TYR A 62 -7.89 17.30 -10.77
C TYR A 62 -9.17 17.70 -10.05
N HIS A 63 -9.32 17.29 -8.80
CA HIS A 63 -10.50 17.54 -7.98
C HIS A 63 -10.13 17.38 -6.50
N MET A 64 -10.81 18.10 -5.60
CA MET A 64 -10.49 18.13 -4.17
C MET A 64 -10.42 16.74 -3.52
N THR A 65 -11.29 15.81 -3.95
CA THR A 65 -11.34 14.42 -3.45
C THR A 65 -11.42 13.39 -4.56
N GLY A 66 -11.36 13.83 -5.82
CA GLY A 66 -11.57 12.96 -6.98
C GLY A 66 -10.23 12.50 -7.54
N LEU A 67 -10.19 11.26 -7.99
CA LEU A 67 -9.04 10.66 -8.67
C LEU A 67 -9.42 10.29 -10.10
N LYS A 68 -8.48 10.46 -11.03
CA LYS A 68 -8.65 9.96 -12.40
C LYS A 68 -8.42 8.46 -12.41
N ALA A 69 -9.20 7.71 -13.16
CA ALA A 69 -9.02 6.26 -13.23
C ALA A 69 -7.65 5.83 -13.82
N ASP A 70 -6.90 6.75 -14.44
CA ASP A 70 -5.65 6.43 -15.13
C ASP A 70 -4.40 6.41 -14.24
N GLY A 71 -4.43 6.88 -12.99
CA GLY A 71 -3.30 6.69 -12.07
C GLY A 71 -2.03 7.48 -12.39
N ARG A 72 -2.06 8.45 -13.31
CA ARG A 72 -0.85 9.02 -13.92
C ARG A 72 0.08 9.72 -12.93
N GLU A 73 -0.48 10.52 -12.04
CA GLU A 73 0.27 11.26 -11.03
C GLU A 73 0.89 10.34 -9.99
N LEU A 74 0.20 9.26 -9.61
CA LEU A 74 0.71 8.28 -8.67
C LEU A 74 1.78 7.42 -9.33
N ALA A 75 1.60 7.03 -10.60
CA ALA A 75 2.63 6.34 -11.37
C ALA A 75 3.92 7.18 -11.48
N GLU A 76 3.79 8.49 -11.66
CA GLU A 76 4.93 9.41 -11.68
C GLU A 76 5.57 9.58 -10.30
N ALA A 77 4.79 9.57 -9.22
CA ALA A 77 5.34 9.55 -7.87
C ALA A 77 6.17 8.27 -7.63
N ILE A 78 5.62 7.10 -7.99
CA ILE A 78 6.31 5.81 -7.87
C ILE A 78 7.61 5.83 -8.68
N ARG A 79 7.56 6.27 -9.93
CA ARG A 79 8.75 6.38 -10.80
C ARG A 79 9.84 7.24 -10.17
N VAL A 80 9.49 8.40 -9.62
CA VAL A 80 10.47 9.29 -8.98
C VAL A 80 11.03 8.73 -7.67
N ALA A 81 10.21 8.07 -6.86
CA ALA A 81 10.70 7.40 -5.65
C ALA A 81 11.68 6.26 -5.99
N LEU A 82 11.39 5.47 -7.03
CA LEU A 82 12.29 4.42 -7.52
C LEU A 82 13.58 4.99 -8.13
N ASP A 83 13.50 6.10 -8.88
CA ASP A 83 14.68 6.79 -9.41
C ASP A 83 15.59 7.31 -8.27
N GLU A 84 15.00 7.90 -7.22
CA GLU A 84 15.74 8.37 -6.04
C GLU A 84 16.43 7.19 -5.32
N ALA A 85 15.70 6.07 -5.18
CA ALA A 85 16.22 4.81 -4.65
C ALA A 85 17.22 4.10 -5.58
N ARG A 86 17.38 4.58 -6.83
CA ARG A 86 18.16 3.91 -7.89
C ARG A 86 17.74 2.43 -8.06
N ALA A 87 16.46 2.16 -7.88
CA ALA A 87 15.88 0.83 -7.93
C ALA A 87 15.19 0.60 -9.27
N ASP A 88 15.42 -0.57 -9.87
CA ASP A 88 14.66 -0.99 -11.05
C ASP A 88 13.20 -1.31 -10.65
N PRO A 89 12.17 -0.93 -11.41
CA PRO A 89 10.78 -1.27 -11.09
C PRO A 89 10.53 -2.77 -10.87
N THR A 90 11.33 -3.63 -11.52
CA THR A 90 11.26 -5.10 -11.35
C THR A 90 11.87 -5.62 -10.05
N SER A 91 12.54 -4.77 -9.28
CA SER A 91 13.09 -5.11 -7.96
C SER A 91 12.05 -4.99 -6.83
N VAL A 92 10.86 -4.45 -7.10
CA VAL A 92 9.80 -4.33 -6.08
C VAL A 92 9.19 -5.70 -5.81
N ASP A 93 9.31 -6.19 -4.58
CA ASP A 93 8.83 -7.52 -4.18
C ASP A 93 7.41 -7.51 -3.63
N TYR A 94 6.97 -6.38 -3.08
CA TYR A 94 5.66 -6.21 -2.45
C TYR A 94 5.18 -4.76 -2.56
N ILE A 95 3.88 -4.58 -2.80
CA ILE A 95 3.21 -3.28 -2.75
C ILE A 95 2.26 -3.24 -1.56
N ASN A 96 2.57 -2.40 -0.58
CA ASN A 96 1.63 -2.02 0.46
C ASN A 96 0.79 -0.84 -0.07
N ALA A 97 -0.41 -1.16 -0.57
CA ALA A 97 -1.27 -0.20 -1.24
C ALA A 97 -2.07 0.64 -0.24
N HIS A 98 -2.43 1.86 -0.65
CA HIS A 98 -3.34 2.66 0.15
C HIS A 98 -4.67 1.92 0.29
N GLY A 99 -5.26 1.39 -0.78
CA GLY A 99 -6.37 0.45 -0.73
C GLY A 99 -7.53 0.91 0.17
N SER A 100 -8.09 2.09 -0.08
CA SER A 100 -9.16 2.63 0.76
C SER A 100 -10.47 1.82 0.70
N GLY A 101 -10.63 0.88 -0.24
CA GLY A 101 -11.92 0.19 -0.43
C GLY A 101 -12.98 1.07 -1.09
N THR A 102 -12.58 2.23 -1.61
CA THR A 102 -13.41 3.02 -2.53
C THR A 102 -13.13 2.58 -3.96
N ARG A 103 -14.18 2.46 -4.79
CA ARG A 103 -14.02 2.04 -6.19
C ARG A 103 -13.06 2.93 -6.98
N GLN A 104 -13.14 4.24 -6.75
CA GLN A 104 -12.31 5.22 -7.45
C GLN A 104 -10.82 5.08 -7.10
N ASN A 105 -10.48 4.98 -5.80
CA ASN A 105 -9.10 4.85 -5.36
C ASN A 105 -8.49 3.53 -5.82
N ASP A 106 -9.18 2.42 -5.58
CA ASP A 106 -8.59 1.11 -5.82
C ASP A 106 -8.29 0.92 -7.31
N ARG A 107 -9.16 1.43 -8.21
CA ARG A 107 -8.90 1.46 -9.65
C ARG A 107 -7.76 2.41 -10.02
N HIS A 108 -7.71 3.59 -9.40
CA HIS A 108 -6.65 4.57 -9.60
C HIS A 108 -5.27 3.99 -9.26
N GLU A 109 -5.14 3.32 -8.13
CA GLU A 109 -3.92 2.65 -7.69
C GLU A 109 -3.54 1.48 -8.62
N THR A 110 -4.51 0.62 -8.97
CA THR A 110 -4.29 -0.48 -9.92
C THR A 110 -3.68 0.06 -11.23
N ALA A 111 -4.25 1.13 -11.77
CA ALA A 111 -3.75 1.75 -13.00
C ALA A 111 -2.35 2.37 -12.81
N ALA A 112 -2.09 2.97 -11.65
CA ALA A 112 -0.79 3.56 -11.34
C ALA A 112 0.32 2.49 -11.28
N TYR A 113 0.09 1.38 -10.58
CA TYR A 113 1.05 0.29 -10.45
C TYR A 113 1.38 -0.34 -11.80
N LYS A 114 0.37 -0.59 -12.64
CA LYS A 114 0.57 -1.08 -14.01
C LYS A 114 1.42 -0.13 -14.85
N ARG A 115 1.22 1.18 -14.70
CA ARG A 115 2.00 2.18 -15.45
C ARG A 115 3.43 2.29 -14.96
N SER A 116 3.67 2.21 -13.66
CA SER A 116 5.00 2.41 -13.08
C SER A 116 5.87 1.16 -13.11
N LEU A 117 5.27 -0.03 -12.95
CA LEU A 117 5.99 -1.30 -12.87
C LEU A 117 5.82 -2.16 -14.14
N GLY A 118 4.95 -1.77 -15.07
CA GLY A 118 4.70 -2.52 -16.30
C GLY A 118 4.17 -3.92 -16.03
N GLU A 119 4.70 -4.92 -16.76
CA GLU A 119 4.32 -6.33 -16.59
C GLU A 119 4.65 -6.87 -15.20
N HIS A 120 5.64 -6.27 -14.51
CA HIS A 120 6.00 -6.69 -13.16
C HIS A 120 4.84 -6.52 -12.17
N ALA A 121 4.02 -5.48 -12.35
CA ALA A 121 2.86 -5.22 -11.48
C ALA A 121 1.92 -6.43 -11.31
N TYR A 122 1.75 -7.25 -12.36
CA TYR A 122 0.85 -8.40 -12.33
C TYR A 122 1.40 -9.59 -11.53
N ARG A 123 2.71 -9.58 -11.24
CA ARG A 123 3.42 -10.64 -10.49
C ARG A 123 3.85 -10.16 -9.11
N THR A 124 3.80 -8.86 -8.85
CA THR A 124 4.11 -8.30 -7.54
C THR A 124 2.87 -8.43 -6.63
N PRO A 125 2.97 -9.11 -5.49
CA PRO A 125 1.88 -9.14 -4.52
C PRO A 125 1.52 -7.73 -4.04
N VAL A 126 0.23 -7.50 -3.90
CA VAL A 126 -0.34 -6.24 -3.38
C VAL A 126 -1.25 -6.56 -2.21
N SER A 127 -1.23 -5.77 -1.15
CA SER A 127 -2.27 -5.86 -0.13
C SER A 127 -2.57 -4.51 0.50
N SER A 128 -3.65 -4.45 1.28
CA SER A 128 -3.97 -3.29 2.11
C SER A 128 -4.37 -3.72 3.50
N ILE A 129 -3.59 -3.27 4.47
CA ILE A 129 -3.81 -3.53 5.90
C ILE A 129 -5.07 -2.86 6.42
N LYS A 130 -5.64 -1.89 5.70
CA LYS A 130 -6.89 -1.21 6.07
C LYS A 130 -8.06 -2.17 6.19
N SER A 131 -7.99 -3.36 5.57
CA SER A 131 -8.95 -4.45 5.77
C SER A 131 -9.00 -4.96 7.22
N MET A 132 -7.89 -4.86 7.95
CA MET A 132 -7.73 -5.36 9.32
C MET A 132 -7.76 -4.24 10.36
N VAL A 133 -7.16 -3.08 10.05
CA VAL A 133 -6.99 -1.97 11.01
C VAL A 133 -7.83 -0.73 10.69
N GLY A 134 -8.59 -0.75 9.60
CA GLY A 134 -9.36 0.39 9.12
C GLY A 134 -8.49 1.56 8.64
N HIS A 135 -9.11 2.71 8.42
CA HIS A 135 -8.48 3.91 7.87
C HIS A 135 -8.27 4.98 8.96
N SER A 136 -7.05 5.06 9.49
CA SER A 136 -6.67 5.96 10.59
C SER A 136 -6.37 7.40 10.19
N LEU A 137 -6.82 7.81 8.99
CA LEU A 137 -6.67 9.16 8.43
C LEU A 137 -5.19 9.61 8.49
N GLY A 138 -4.88 10.66 9.24
CA GLY A 138 -3.54 11.24 9.30
C GLY A 138 -2.45 10.28 9.81
N ALA A 139 -2.81 9.20 10.51
CA ALA A 139 -1.84 8.24 11.03
C ALA A 139 -1.54 7.08 10.06
N ILE A 140 -2.33 6.92 8.98
CA ILE A 140 -2.30 5.66 8.22
C ILE A 140 -0.99 5.42 7.50
N GLY A 141 -0.36 6.46 6.95
CA GLY A 141 0.94 6.32 6.30
C GLY A 141 2.02 5.78 7.23
N SER A 142 2.03 6.19 8.51
CA SER A 142 2.97 5.67 9.51
C SER A 142 2.66 4.21 9.87
N VAL A 143 1.39 3.83 9.99
CA VAL A 143 0.99 2.44 10.27
C VAL A 143 1.31 1.53 9.08
N GLU A 144 1.16 2.02 7.85
CA GLU A 144 1.52 1.28 6.64
C GLU A 144 3.02 1.08 6.51
N ILE A 145 3.83 2.10 6.81
CA ILE A 145 5.29 1.93 6.88
C ILE A 145 5.66 0.87 7.91
N ALA A 146 5.03 0.85 9.10
CA ALA A 146 5.30 -0.16 10.12
C ALA A 146 4.98 -1.57 9.60
N ALA A 147 3.84 -1.76 8.92
CA ALA A 147 3.48 -3.04 8.33
C ALA A 147 4.44 -3.46 7.19
N SER A 148 4.87 -2.52 6.34
CA SER A 148 5.85 -2.76 5.28
C SER A 148 7.19 -3.23 5.85
N VAL A 149 7.65 -2.58 6.92
CA VAL A 149 8.90 -2.90 7.60
C VAL A 149 8.84 -4.26 8.31
N LEU A 150 7.70 -4.58 8.95
CA LEU A 150 7.48 -5.90 9.54
C LEU A 150 7.39 -7.02 8.47
N ALA A 151 6.88 -6.71 7.28
CA ALA A 151 6.88 -7.66 6.17
C ALA A 151 8.30 -7.97 5.68
N LEU A 152 9.19 -6.97 5.64
CA LEU A 152 10.62 -7.14 5.34
C LEU A 152 11.30 -8.02 6.40
N GLU A 153 11.13 -7.67 7.69
CA GLU A 153 11.77 -8.36 8.82
C GLU A 153 11.35 -9.83 8.94
N HIS A 154 10.06 -10.12 8.72
CA HIS A 154 9.50 -11.44 8.95
C HIS A 154 9.29 -12.28 7.68
N GLY A 155 9.49 -11.70 6.49
CA GLY A 155 9.25 -12.40 5.22
C GLY A 155 7.80 -12.83 5.06
N ALA A 156 6.85 -12.01 5.51
CA ALA A 156 5.42 -12.31 5.49
C ALA A 156 4.61 -11.10 5.04
N ILE A 157 3.92 -11.24 3.90
CA ILE A 157 3.07 -10.21 3.33
C ILE A 157 1.69 -10.27 3.99
N PRO A 158 1.21 -9.18 4.62
CA PRO A 158 -0.10 -9.18 5.28
C PRO A 158 -1.24 -9.37 4.27
N PRO A 159 -2.35 -10.00 4.68
CA PRO A 159 -3.50 -10.18 3.80
C PRO A 159 -4.29 -8.89 3.60
N THR A 160 -5.05 -8.88 2.52
CA THR A 160 -6.30 -8.13 2.44
C THR A 160 -7.42 -9.04 3.00
N ALA A 161 -7.71 -8.92 4.30
CA ALA A 161 -8.46 -9.92 5.08
C ALA A 161 -9.89 -10.18 4.57
N ASN A 162 -10.54 -9.18 3.96
CA ASN A 162 -11.94 -9.22 3.52
C ASN A 162 -12.09 -9.26 1.99
N LEU A 163 -11.05 -9.68 1.26
CA LEU A 163 -11.09 -9.83 -0.20
C LEU A 163 -11.56 -11.25 -0.56
N HIS A 164 -12.85 -11.39 -0.88
CA HIS A 164 -13.48 -12.67 -1.23
C HIS A 164 -13.83 -12.77 -2.71
N GLU A 165 -14.30 -11.67 -3.29
CA GLU A 165 -14.67 -11.57 -4.70
C GLU A 165 -13.80 -10.48 -5.34
N PRO A 166 -12.69 -10.83 -6.01
CA PRO A 166 -11.83 -9.83 -6.66
C PRO A 166 -12.62 -8.98 -7.67
N ASP A 167 -12.44 -7.66 -7.64
CA ASP A 167 -13.00 -6.79 -8.68
C ASP A 167 -12.25 -7.01 -10.01
N PRO A 168 -12.93 -7.32 -11.13
CA PRO A 168 -12.29 -7.45 -12.44
C PRO A 168 -11.54 -6.19 -12.92
N GLU A 169 -11.85 -5.00 -12.38
CA GLU A 169 -11.11 -3.76 -12.66
C GLU A 169 -9.87 -3.57 -11.76
N CYS A 170 -9.66 -4.47 -10.80
CA CYS A 170 -8.50 -4.58 -9.92
C CYS A 170 -7.90 -5.99 -10.08
N ASP A 171 -7.20 -6.21 -11.20
CA ASP A 171 -6.73 -7.49 -11.73
C ASP A 171 -5.23 -7.77 -11.46
N LEU A 172 -4.67 -7.20 -10.39
CA LEU A 172 -3.32 -7.51 -9.91
C LEU A 172 -3.36 -8.65 -8.89
N ASP A 173 -2.18 -9.12 -8.48
CA ASP A 173 -2.03 -10.17 -7.47
C ASP A 173 -2.29 -9.63 -6.05
N TYR A 174 -3.56 -9.36 -5.75
CA TYR A 174 -3.98 -8.94 -4.41
C TYR A 174 -3.98 -10.13 -3.45
N VAL A 175 -3.18 -10.09 -2.38
CA VAL A 175 -3.09 -11.15 -1.37
C VAL A 175 -4.40 -11.22 -0.57
N PRO A 176 -5.24 -12.28 -0.74
CA PRO A 176 -6.56 -12.33 -0.13
C PRO A 176 -6.57 -13.20 1.14
N LEU A 177 -7.36 -12.81 2.14
CA LEU A 177 -7.78 -13.59 3.32
C LEU A 177 -6.68 -14.03 4.30
N SER A 178 -5.53 -14.52 3.83
CA SER A 178 -4.44 -15.07 4.63
C SER A 178 -3.11 -14.49 4.18
N ALA A 179 -2.21 -14.30 5.15
CA ALA A 179 -0.87 -13.79 4.88
C ALA A 179 -0.14 -14.72 3.90
N ARG A 180 0.77 -14.14 3.11
CA ARG A 180 1.63 -14.89 2.20
C ARG A 180 3.06 -14.86 2.72
N ASP A 181 3.61 -16.04 3.04
CA ASP A 181 5.02 -16.18 3.34
C ASP A 181 5.83 -15.93 2.06
N GLN A 182 6.61 -14.86 2.05
CA GLN A 182 7.46 -14.46 0.94
C GLN A 182 8.57 -13.57 1.48
N MET A 183 9.82 -13.98 1.26
CA MET A 183 10.96 -13.11 1.52
C MET A 183 10.84 -11.84 0.66
N THR A 184 10.90 -10.69 1.31
CA THR A 184 10.81 -9.38 0.65
C THR A 184 12.06 -8.58 0.97
N HIS A 185 12.61 -7.93 -0.05
CA HIS A 185 13.79 -7.07 0.07
C HIS A 185 13.48 -5.62 -0.27
N ALA A 186 12.50 -5.37 -1.15
CA ALA A 186 12.01 -4.04 -1.46
C ALA A 186 10.49 -3.96 -1.41
N VAL A 187 9.97 -3.01 -0.63
CA VAL A 187 8.54 -2.73 -0.51
C VAL A 187 8.23 -1.34 -1.06
N LEU A 188 7.27 -1.28 -1.98
CA LEU A 188 6.65 -0.02 -2.40
C LEU A 188 5.47 0.27 -1.47
N SER A 189 5.59 1.28 -0.62
CA SER A 189 4.51 1.71 0.28
C SER A 189 3.81 2.94 -0.29
N VAL A 190 2.47 2.89 -0.39
CA VAL A 190 1.63 4.01 -0.85
C VAL A 190 0.64 4.37 0.25
N GLY A 191 0.71 5.62 0.72
CA GLY A 191 -0.10 6.16 1.83
C GLY A 191 -1.12 7.20 1.39
#